data_AF-A0A4Q5VMX2-F1
#
_entry.id   AF-A0A4Q5VMX2-F1
#
_cell.length_a   1.000
_cell.length_b   1.000
_cell.length_c   1.000
_cell.angle_alpha   90.00
_cell.angle_beta   90.00
_cell.angle_gamma   90.00
#
_symmetry.space_group_name_H-M   'P 1'
#
loop_
_entity.id
_entity.type
_entity.pdbx_description
1 polymer ?
#
loop_
_entity_poly.entity_id
_entity_poly.type
_entity_poly.pdbx_seq_one_letter_code
_entity_poly.pdbx_strand_id
1 'polypeptide(L)'
;MTEYITRVFKNGNSQAVRIPAELRLNSDRVEIYKNEQGDLVIHPIPVASSQKLGDEIAAILADFPDDFIETLERNQKEATSIFDEPEHELL
;
A
#
# COMPACT_ATOMS: atom_id res chain seq x y z
N MET A 1 -25.06 -16.76 9.51
CA MET A 1 -24.82 -15.85 8.39
C MET A 1 -25.96 -14.85 8.40
N THR A 2 -25.67 -13.56 8.44
CA THR A 2 -26.72 -12.52 8.41
C THR A 2 -26.80 -11.97 7.00
N GLU A 3 -27.97 -12.07 6.38
CA GLU A 3 -28.23 -11.58 5.04
C GLU A 3 -29.01 -10.26 5.12
N TYR A 4 -28.65 -9.30 4.26
CA TYR A 4 -29.33 -8.02 4.17
C TYR A 4 -29.79 -7.77 2.74
N ILE A 5 -31.09 -7.65 2.54
CA ILE A 5 -31.66 -7.22 1.25
C ILE A 5 -31.63 -5.69 1.22
N THR A 6 -30.94 -5.12 0.24
CA THR A 6 -30.78 -3.67 0.09
C THR A 6 -31.19 -3.20 -1.30
N ARG A 7 -31.23 -1.88 -1.49
CA ARG A 7 -31.65 -1.27 -2.74
C ARG A 7 -30.46 -0.98 -3.65
N VAL A 8 -30.64 -1.31 -4.92
CA VAL A 8 -29.82 -0.84 -6.03
C VAL A 8 -30.47 0.42 -6.61
N PHE A 9 -29.67 1.45 -6.89
CA PHE A 9 -30.14 2.73 -7.39
C PHE A 9 -29.13 3.35 -8.37
N LYS A 10 -29.47 4.51 -8.94
CA LYS A 10 -28.58 5.27 -9.82
C LYS A 10 -27.95 6.44 -9.06
N ASN A 11 -26.65 6.67 -9.29
CA ASN A 11 -25.94 7.86 -8.85
C ASN A 11 -25.22 8.46 -10.06
N GLY A 12 -25.76 9.56 -10.60
CA GLY A 12 -25.38 10.05 -11.91
C GLY A 12 -25.60 9.00 -13.00
N ASN A 13 -24.58 8.77 -13.83
CA ASN A 13 -24.62 7.74 -14.87
C ASN A 13 -24.31 6.32 -14.34
N SER A 14 -23.90 6.20 -13.07
CA SER A 14 -23.44 4.95 -12.46
C SER A 14 -24.56 4.23 -11.71
N GLN A 15 -24.41 2.91 -11.56
CA GLN A 15 -25.20 2.11 -10.64
C GLN A 15 -24.55 2.14 -9.25
N ALA A 16 -25.37 2.13 -8.20
CA ALA A 16 -24.92 2.12 -6.82
C ALA A 16 -25.78 1.15 -5.98
N VAL A 17 -25.17 0.61 -4.93
CA VAL A 17 -25.82 -0.27 -3.95
C VAL A 17 -25.77 0.40 -2.58
N ARG A 18 -26.89 0.44 -1.86
CA ARG A 18 -26.91 0.99 -0.49
C ARG A 18 -26.30 -0.01 0.48
N ILE A 19 -25.29 0.39 1.25
CA ILE A 19 -24.69 -0.44 2.30
C ILE A 19 -25.42 -0.16 3.64
N PRO A 20 -26.07 -1.17 4.28
CA PRO A 20 -26.65 -1.04 5.61
C PRO A 20 -25.62 -0.60 6.66
N ALA A 21 -26.08 0.02 7.76
CA ALA A 21 -25.18 0.56 8.79
C ALA A 21 -24.35 -0.54 9.46
N GLU A 22 -24.92 -1.73 9.60
CA GLU A 22 -24.29 -2.93 10.16
C GLU A 22 -23.15 -3.46 9.28
N LEU A 23 -23.13 -3.10 7.99
CA LEU A 23 -22.12 -3.51 7.01
C LEU A 23 -21.21 -2.33 6.59
N ARG A 24 -21.22 -1.22 7.34
CA ARG A 24 -20.48 -0.02 6.99
C ARG A 24 -18.98 -0.30 6.89
N LEU A 25 -18.37 0.10 5.77
CA LEU A 25 -16.94 -0.04 5.55
C LEU A 25 -16.18 1.11 6.22
N ASN A 26 -15.04 0.77 6.84
CA ASN A 26 -14.10 1.74 7.40
C ASN A 26 -13.04 2.13 6.36
N SER A 27 -13.48 2.44 5.14
CA SER A 27 -12.62 2.91 4.05
C SER A 27 -13.41 3.79 3.08
N ASP A 28 -12.71 4.70 2.41
CA ASP A 28 -13.22 5.50 1.30
C ASP A 28 -13.05 4.81 -0.07
N ARG A 29 -12.25 3.74 -0.15
CA ARG A 29 -11.95 3.00 -1.38
C ARG A 29 -12.13 1.50 -1.18
N VAL A 30 -12.56 0.84 -2.26
CA VAL A 30 -12.78 -0.60 -2.28
C VAL A 30 -12.26 -1.19 -3.58
N GLU A 31 -11.78 -2.42 -3.50
CA GLU A 31 -11.65 -3.30 -4.64
C GLU A 31 -12.99 -4.00 -4.88
N ILE A 32 -13.40 -4.10 -6.14
CA ILE A 32 -14.60 -4.83 -6.54
C ILE A 32 -14.28 -5.77 -7.69
N TYR A 33 -14.66 -7.03 -7.55
CA TYR A 33 -14.50 -8.03 -8.59
C TYR A 33 -15.66 -9.02 -8.60
N LYS A 34 -15.77 -9.78 -9.69
CA LYS A 34 -16.71 -10.88 -9.81
C LYS A 34 -15.96 -12.20 -9.58
N ASN A 35 -16.41 -13.00 -8.62
CA ASN A 35 -15.81 -14.31 -8.36
C ASN A 35 -16.28 -15.35 -9.42
N GLU A 36 -15.78 -16.58 -9.31
CA GLU A 36 -16.13 -17.68 -10.23
C GLU A 36 -17.62 -18.06 -10.19
N GLN A 37 -18.29 -17.80 -9.07
CA GLN A 37 -19.73 -18.06 -8.89
C GLN A 37 -20.61 -16.96 -9.50
N GLY A 38 -20.01 -15.84 -9.90
CA GLY A 38 -20.69 -14.69 -10.49
C GLY A 38 -21.08 -13.61 -9.47
N ASP A 39 -20.74 -13.78 -8.20
CA ASP A 39 -21.04 -12.81 -7.15
C ASP A 39 -20.11 -11.61 -7.21
N LEU A 40 -20.63 -10.43 -6.85
CA LEU A 40 -19.83 -9.24 -6.64
C LEU A 40 -19.23 -9.26 -5.24
N VAL A 41 -17.91 -9.35 -5.19
CA VAL A 41 -17.14 -9.28 -3.95
C VAL A 41 -16.58 -7.86 -3.80
N ILE A 42 -16.78 -7.27 -2.62
CA ILE A 42 -16.29 -5.93 -2.27
C ILE A 42 -15.30 -6.08 -1.12
N HIS A 43 -14.06 -5.66 -1.33
CA HIS A 43 -13.01 -5.68 -0.31
C HIS A 43 -12.54 -4.24 0.00
N PRO A 44 -12.60 -3.77 1.26
CA PRO A 44 -12.14 -2.43 1.60
C PRO A 44 -10.62 -2.33 1.43
N ILE A 45 -10.15 -1.27 0.79
CA ILE A 45 -8.72 -0.95 0.71
C ILE A 45 -8.38 -0.12 1.95
N PRO A 46 -7.51 -0.58 2.86
CA PRO A 46 -7.14 0.21 4.02
C PRO A 46 -6.60 1.57 3.59
N VAL A 47 -7.08 2.64 4.23
CA VAL A 47 -6.41 3.94 4.13
C VAL A 47 -5.10 3.82 4.90
N ALA A 48 -4.02 3.55 4.18
CA ALA A 48 -2.69 3.68 4.76
C ALA A 48 -2.51 5.16 5.09
N SER A 49 -2.63 5.54 6.37
CA SER A 49 -2.08 6.83 6.76
C SER A 49 -0.58 6.74 6.51
N SER A 50 0.00 7.76 5.87
CA SER A 50 1.45 7.84 5.65
C SER A 50 2.24 7.55 6.92
N GLN A 51 1.70 7.94 8.07
CA GLN A 51 2.23 7.60 9.38
C GLN A 51 2.21 6.10 9.69
N LYS A 52 1.09 5.39 9.51
CA LYS A 52 1.01 3.95 9.78
C LYS A 52 1.91 3.14 8.85
N LEU A 53 1.99 3.53 7.58
CA LEU A 53 2.90 2.92 6.64
C LEU A 53 4.36 3.16 7.06
N GLY A 54 4.68 4.38 7.49
CA GLY A 54 5.99 4.72 8.06
C GLY A 54 6.31 3.90 9.31
N ASP A 55 5.35 3.73 10.21
CA ASP A 55 5.51 2.96 11.45
C ASP A 55 5.69 1.46 11.16
N GLU A 56 4.95 0.90 10.19
CA GLU A 56 5.10 -0.50 9.74
C GLU A 56 6.45 -0.75 9.07
N ILE A 57 6.87 0.17 8.19
CA ILE A 57 8.20 0.10 7.57
C ILE A 57 9.29 0.23 8.62
N ALA A 58 9.16 1.17 9.56
CA ALA A 58 10.13 1.35 10.65
C ALA A 58 10.22 0.10 11.54
N ALA A 59 9.10 -0.56 11.84
CA ALA A 59 9.09 -1.80 12.61
C ALA A 59 9.79 -2.94 11.87
N ILE A 60 9.59 -3.06 10.55
CA ILE A 60 10.30 -4.05 9.73
C ILE A 60 11.80 -3.73 9.68
N LEU A 61 12.17 -2.46 9.52
CA LEU A 61 13.57 -2.02 9.47
C LEU A 61 14.29 -2.21 10.81
N ALA A 62 13.60 -2.12 11.94
CA ALA A 62 14.18 -2.33 13.27
C ALA A 62 14.60 -3.79 13.54
N ASP A 63 14.11 -4.75 12.77
CA ASP A 63 14.45 -6.19 12.91
C ASP A 63 15.69 -6.60 12.09
N PHE A 64 16.26 -5.67 11.31
CA PHE A 64 17.47 -5.96 10.55
C PHE A 64 18.71 -6.01 11.46
N PRO A 65 19.58 -7.02 11.30
CA PRO A 65 20.77 -7.15 12.13
C PRO A 65 21.84 -6.10 11.76
N ASP A 66 22.65 -5.72 12.74
CA ASP A 66 23.65 -4.65 12.61
C ASP A 66 24.68 -4.92 11.49
N ASP A 67 25.03 -6.19 11.27
CA ASP A 67 25.97 -6.61 10.22
C ASP A 67 25.43 -6.39 8.79
N PHE A 68 24.12 -6.51 8.61
CA PHE A 68 23.43 -6.18 7.37
C PHE A 68 23.46 -4.67 7.11
N ILE A 69 23.27 -3.84 8.15
CA ILE A 69 23.34 -2.38 8.06
C ILE A 69 24.76 -1.93 7.72
N GLU A 70 25.78 -2.46 8.39
CA GLU A 70 27.18 -2.16 8.09
C GLU A 70 27.58 -2.52 6.65
N THR A 71 27.06 -3.64 6.15
CA THR A 71 27.29 -4.08 4.76
C THR A 71 26.64 -3.13 3.75
N LEU A 72 25.41 -2.67 4.03
CA LEU A 72 24.70 -1.67 3.22
C LEU A 72 25.47 -0.34 3.17
N GLU A 73 25.95 0.16 4.31
CA GLU A 73 26.71 1.40 4.37
C GLU A 73 28.03 1.33 3.60
N ARG A 74 28.72 0.18 3.66
CA ARG A 74 29.94 -0.06 2.88
C ARG A 74 29.65 -0.02 1.38
N ASN A 75 28.62 -0.75 0.94
CA ASN A 75 28.21 -0.78 -0.46
C ASN A 75 27.77 0.59 -0.98
N GLN A 76 27.12 1.42 -0.14
CA GLN A 76 26.74 2.79 -0.51
C GLN A 76 27.97 3.69 -0.70
N LYS A 77 28.95 3.62 0.22
CA LYS A 77 30.20 4.40 0.11
C LYS A 77 30.99 4.02 -1.14
N GLU A 78 31.03 2.73 -1.48
CA GLU A 78 31.66 2.25 -2.71
C GLU A 78 30.90 2.74 -3.96
N ALA A 79 29.57 2.74 -3.93
CA ALA A 79 28.76 3.25 -5.04
C ALA A 79 28.90 4.76 -5.25
N THR A 80 29.02 5.56 -4.17
CA THR A 80 29.24 7.01 -4.25
C THR A 80 30.67 7.35 -4.68
N SER A 81 31.66 6.55 -4.28
CA SER A 81 33.06 6.74 -4.69
C SER A 81 33.28 6.60 -6.20
N ILE A 82 32.40 5.91 -6.92
CA ILE A 82 32.49 5.73 -8.38
C ILE A 82 32.17 7.04 -9.14
N PHE A 83 31.48 8.00 -8.50
CA PHE A 83 31.08 9.26 -9.15
C PHE A 83 31.92 10.48 -8.74
N ASP A 84 32.99 10.28 -7.94
CA ASP A 84 33.81 11.35 -7.35
C ASP A 84 35.28 11.35 -7.85
N GLU A 85 35.57 10.68 -8.97
CA GLU A 85 36.89 10.78 -9.62
C GLU A 85 37.10 12.23 -10.13
N PRO A 86 38.12 12.96 -9.65
CA PRO A 86 38.42 14.29 -10.14
C PRO A 86 38.88 14.20 -11.59
N GLU A 87 38.16 14.91 -12.46
CA GLU A 87 38.48 15.03 -13.87
C GLU A 87 39.96 15.42 -14.02
N HIS A 88 40.70 14.54 -14.68
CA HIS A 88 42.11 14.66 -15.03
C HIS A 88 42.59 16.11 -15.23
N GLU A 89 43.47 16.59 -14.35
CA GLU A 89 44.35 17.71 -14.63
C GLU A 89 45.40 17.23 -15.65
N LEU A 90 45.06 17.33 -16.93
CA LEU A 90 45.98 17.12 -18.05
C LEU A 90 46.84 18.37 -18.22
N LEU A 91 48.15 18.16 -18.05
CA LEU A 91 49.28 19.04 -18.39
C LEU A 91 49.13 19.76 -19.74
#